data_AF-A0A4D9CRU8-F1
#
_entry.id   AF-A0A4D9CRU8-F1
#
_cell.length_a   1.000
_cell.length_b   1.000
_cell.length_c   1.000
_cell.angle_alpha   90.00
_cell.angle_beta   90.00
_cell.angle_gamma   90.00
#
_symmetry.space_group_name_H-M   'P 1'
#
loop_
_entity.id
_entity.type
_entity.pdbx_description
1 polymer ?
#
loop_
_entity_poly.entity_id
_entity_poly.type
_entity_poly.pdbx_seq_one_letter_code
_entity_poly.pdbx_strand_id
1 'polypeptide(L)'
;MNISQKGDFKTTEGQVIGVALTSIPDYESVRKSKNIETSRTAEDRVNRQLMLAGVMNPEEKSYCLRAGLAKGFYNFKGRVEDLERVIWRGKCINKKCRESQAATVRMLLDQPDNGADHILHKAKGAVVVCSVCEERMYVTRLCEGRPEKDTGKFHHHCKDCGGLGICTRNATNAHCRYCHHHFDTGIFQTAQCSCKETVVVCCSVA
;
A
#
# COMPACT_ATOMS: atom_id res chain seq x y z
N MET A 1 63.65 -13.87 19.17
CA MET A 1 64.06 -14.03 17.75
C MET A 1 63.30 -15.19 17.15
N ASN A 2 63.09 -15.09 15.85
CA ASN A 2 61.91 -15.55 15.14
C ASN A 2 62.23 -16.80 14.29
N ILE A 3 61.19 -17.60 14.05
CA ILE A 3 60.91 -18.34 12.80
C ILE A 3 61.62 -19.68 12.55
N SER A 4 60.78 -20.71 12.42
CA SER A 4 60.95 -21.89 11.57
C SER A 4 59.62 -22.04 10.79
N GLN A 5 59.59 -21.69 9.51
CA GLN A 5 59.74 -22.55 8.32
C GLN A 5 58.39 -22.87 7.64
N LYS A 6 58.38 -22.66 6.32
CA LYS A 6 57.72 -23.39 5.21
C LYS A 6 57.69 -22.39 4.05
N GLY A 7 58.28 -22.60 2.89
CA GLY A 7 58.54 -23.83 2.13
C GLY A 7 58.00 -23.54 0.73
N ASP A 8 58.90 -23.28 -0.22
CA ASP A 8 58.60 -22.89 -1.60
C ASP A 8 57.93 -24.00 -2.42
N PHE A 9 56.97 -23.65 -3.28
CA PHE A 9 56.75 -24.38 -4.53
C PHE A 9 56.19 -23.46 -5.63
N LYS A 10 56.87 -23.49 -6.79
CA LYS A 10 56.60 -22.68 -7.99
C LYS A 10 55.41 -23.20 -8.79
N THR A 11 54.80 -22.26 -9.50
CA THR A 11 53.63 -22.35 -10.39
C THR A 11 53.85 -23.21 -11.65
N THR A 12 52.82 -23.95 -12.04
CA THR A 12 52.49 -24.24 -13.45
C THR A 12 50.98 -24.18 -13.65
N GLU A 13 50.59 -23.52 -14.74
CA GLU A 13 49.24 -23.21 -15.18
C GLU A 13 48.41 -24.47 -15.51
N GLY A 14 47.09 -24.40 -15.33
CA GLY A 14 46.16 -25.42 -15.86
C GLY A 14 44.77 -25.42 -15.23
N GLN A 15 43.86 -24.62 -15.81
CA GLN A 15 42.39 -24.76 -15.78
C GLN A 15 41.67 -24.93 -14.43
N VAL A 16 41.05 -23.84 -13.96
CA VAL A 16 39.85 -23.91 -13.10
C VAL A 16 38.67 -23.38 -13.89
N ILE A 17 37.66 -24.23 -14.03
CA ILE A 17 36.36 -23.93 -14.65
C ILE A 17 35.66 -22.90 -13.74
N GLY A 18 35.71 -21.64 -14.13
CA GLY A 18 35.00 -20.55 -13.46
C GLY A 18 33.51 -20.63 -13.75
N VAL A 19 32.72 -21.03 -12.76
CA VAL A 19 31.27 -20.80 -12.77
C VAL A 19 31.07 -19.29 -12.67
N ALA A 20 30.57 -18.69 -13.76
CA ALA A 20 30.31 -17.27 -13.84
C ALA A 20 29.33 -16.85 -12.73
N LEU A 21 29.77 -15.97 -11.82
CA LEU A 21 28.85 -15.15 -11.05
C LEU A 21 28.02 -14.36 -12.06
N THR A 22 26.75 -14.73 -12.20
CA THR A 22 25.79 -13.98 -13.00
C THR A 22 25.71 -12.57 -12.43
N SER A 23 26.19 -11.65 -13.26
CA SER A 23 26.27 -10.21 -13.08
C SER A 23 25.03 -9.64 -12.37
N ILE A 24 25.25 -9.04 -11.21
CA ILE A 24 24.34 -8.04 -10.65
C ILE A 24 24.18 -6.96 -11.73
N PRO A 25 22.96 -6.69 -12.23
CA PRO A 25 22.79 -5.72 -13.29
C PRO A 25 23.23 -4.34 -12.80
N ASP A 26 24.15 -3.75 -13.55
CA ASP A 26 24.69 -2.42 -13.34
C ASP A 26 23.54 -1.41 -13.23
N TYR A 27 23.32 -0.90 -12.02
CA TYR A 27 22.25 0.02 -11.69
C TYR A 27 22.31 1.31 -12.52
N GLU A 28 23.48 1.64 -13.08
CA GLU A 28 23.65 2.79 -13.98
C GLU A 28 23.20 2.50 -15.42
N SER A 29 23.27 1.25 -15.90
CA SER A 29 22.85 0.91 -17.27
C SER A 29 21.32 0.92 -17.41
N VAL A 30 20.60 0.54 -16.35
CA VAL A 30 19.13 0.64 -16.27
C VAL A 30 18.66 2.10 -16.33
N ARG A 31 19.46 3.05 -15.84
CA ARG A 31 19.14 4.50 -15.88
C ARG A 31 19.24 5.12 -17.28
N LYS A 32 20.00 4.52 -18.21
CA LYS A 32 20.30 5.15 -19.51
C LYS A 32 19.45 4.67 -20.68
N SER A 33 18.68 3.60 -20.54
CA SER A 33 17.84 3.07 -21.62
C SER A 33 16.35 3.11 -21.26
N LYS A 34 15.82 4.32 -21.17
CA LYS A 34 14.44 4.68 -21.51
C LYS A 34 14.40 6.20 -21.49
N ASN A 35 14.04 6.81 -22.62
CA ASN A 35 13.48 8.15 -22.65
C ASN A 35 12.26 8.13 -21.71
N ILE A 36 12.47 8.44 -20.43
CA ILE A 36 11.39 8.71 -19.47
C ILE A 36 10.95 10.13 -19.79
N GLU A 37 10.17 10.23 -20.85
CA GLU A 37 9.27 11.35 -21.03
C GLU A 37 8.42 11.39 -19.76
N THR A 38 8.62 12.43 -18.96
CA THR A 38 8.03 12.57 -17.63
C THR A 38 6.51 12.53 -17.74
N SER A 39 5.90 11.39 -17.45
CA SER A 39 4.52 11.38 -16.98
C SER A 39 4.51 12.15 -15.65
N ARG A 40 4.01 13.39 -15.68
CA ARG A 40 4.01 14.35 -14.55
C ARG A 40 2.75 14.22 -13.68
N THR A 41 2.15 13.04 -13.61
CA THR A 41 0.95 12.88 -12.79
C THR A 41 1.31 12.91 -11.31
N ALA A 42 0.34 13.28 -10.47
CA ALA A 42 0.53 13.26 -9.03
C ALA A 42 0.76 11.82 -8.51
N GLU A 43 0.24 10.82 -9.22
CA GLU A 43 0.44 9.40 -8.94
C GLU A 43 1.89 8.97 -9.15
N ASP A 44 2.47 9.25 -10.33
CA ASP A 44 3.85 8.90 -10.64
C ASP A 44 4.83 9.51 -9.64
N ARG A 45 4.55 10.77 -9.24
CA ARG A 45 5.33 11.47 -8.22
C ARG A 45 5.31 10.72 -6.89
N VAL A 46 4.13 10.32 -6.41
CA VAL A 46 4.00 9.61 -5.13
C VAL A 46 4.61 8.22 -5.19
N ASN A 47 4.38 7.47 -6.26
CA ASN A 47 4.97 6.14 -6.44
C ASN A 47 6.50 6.23 -6.43
N ARG A 48 7.07 7.23 -7.11
CA ARG A 48 8.52 7.50 -7.06
C ARG A 48 9.01 7.82 -5.66
N GLN A 49 8.30 8.68 -4.92
CA GLN A 49 8.67 9.00 -3.54
C GLN A 49 8.60 7.76 -2.64
N LEU A 50 7.60 6.90 -2.81
CA LEU A 50 7.46 5.66 -2.05
C LEU A 50 8.61 4.69 -2.35
N MET A 51 8.98 4.52 -3.62
CA MET A 51 10.15 3.71 -4.00
C MET A 51 11.44 4.25 -3.39
N LEU A 52 11.65 5.57 -3.39
CA LEU A 52 12.82 6.20 -2.76
C LEU A 52 12.88 5.94 -1.24
N ALA A 53 11.72 5.84 -0.59
CA ALA A 53 11.63 5.48 0.82
C ALA A 53 11.79 3.96 1.08
N GLY A 54 11.97 3.14 0.04
CA GLY A 54 12.16 1.70 0.14
C GLY A 54 10.86 0.87 0.08
N VAL A 55 9.75 1.45 -0.38
CA VAL A 55 8.49 0.71 -0.57
C VAL A 55 8.53 -0.03 -1.91
N MET A 56 8.36 -1.35 -1.86
CA MET A 56 8.20 -2.21 -3.04
C MET A 56 6.77 -2.15 -3.57
N ASN A 57 6.62 -2.18 -4.90
CA ASN A 57 5.35 -2.14 -5.64
C ASN A 57 4.33 -1.11 -5.09
N PRO A 58 4.65 0.20 -5.11
CA PRO A 58 3.74 1.23 -4.59
C PRO A 58 2.33 1.18 -5.18
N GLU A 59 2.18 0.75 -6.42
CA GLU A 59 0.92 0.58 -7.13
C GLU A 59 -0.04 -0.42 -6.47
N GLU A 60 0.47 -1.38 -5.70
CA GLU A 60 -0.32 -2.38 -4.97
C GLU A 60 -0.74 -1.89 -3.57
N LYS A 61 -0.18 -0.75 -3.12
CA LYS A 61 -0.45 -0.16 -1.79
C LYS A 61 -1.74 0.66 -1.79
N SER A 62 -2.24 0.94 -0.59
CA SER A 62 -3.49 1.68 -0.35
C SER A 62 -3.64 2.91 -1.26
N TYR A 63 -4.63 2.87 -2.14
CA TYR A 63 -5.03 3.99 -2.98
C TYR A 63 -5.48 5.16 -2.13
N CYS A 64 -6.20 4.90 -1.02
CA CYS A 64 -6.65 5.93 -0.10
C CYS A 64 -5.49 6.74 0.48
N LEU A 65 -4.43 6.08 0.96
CA LEU A 65 -3.25 6.78 1.46
C LEU A 65 -2.47 7.47 0.33
N ARG A 66 -2.23 6.76 -0.79
CA ARG A 66 -1.51 7.31 -1.95
C ARG A 66 -2.19 8.57 -2.48
N ALA A 67 -3.52 8.59 -2.58
CA ALA A 67 -4.29 9.76 -2.96
C ALA A 67 -4.12 10.92 -1.96
N GLY A 68 -4.06 10.64 -0.66
CA GLY A 68 -3.79 11.65 0.36
C GLY A 68 -2.39 12.27 0.24
N LEU A 69 -1.38 11.44 -0.03
CA LEU A 69 -0.01 11.88 -0.31
C LEU A 69 0.05 12.71 -1.60
N ALA A 70 -0.63 12.28 -2.65
CA ALA A 70 -0.66 12.96 -3.94
C ALA A 70 -1.30 14.35 -3.87
N LYS A 71 -2.31 14.51 -3.01
CA LYS A 71 -2.97 15.78 -2.71
C LYS A 71 -2.17 16.66 -1.73
N GLY A 72 -1.08 16.15 -1.16
CA GLY A 72 -0.22 16.91 -0.25
C GLY A 72 -0.76 17.06 1.17
N PHE A 73 -1.79 16.30 1.57
CA PHE A 73 -2.32 16.34 2.94
C PHE A 73 -1.31 15.85 3.98
N TYR A 74 -0.35 15.04 3.55
CA TYR A 74 0.69 14.51 4.40
C TYR A 74 2.05 14.78 3.75
N ASN A 75 2.90 15.53 4.43
CA ASN A 75 4.25 15.83 3.95
C ASN A 75 5.07 14.54 3.82
N PHE A 76 5.34 14.11 2.59
CA PHE A 76 6.12 12.92 2.28
C PHE A 76 7.09 13.28 1.16
N LYS A 77 8.38 13.17 1.46
CA LYS A 77 9.47 13.58 0.57
C LYS A 77 10.20 12.38 -0.03
N GLY A 78 9.81 11.16 0.36
CA GLY A 78 10.42 9.92 -0.10
C GLY A 78 11.67 9.54 0.70
N ARG A 79 11.76 9.99 1.95
CA ARG A 79 12.80 9.54 2.88
C ARG A 79 12.29 8.36 3.70
N VAL A 80 13.18 7.49 4.15
CA VAL A 80 12.83 6.30 4.94
C VAL A 80 12.09 6.71 6.23
N GLU A 81 12.47 7.83 6.85
CA GLU A 81 11.84 8.33 8.09
C GLU A 81 10.42 8.83 7.86
N ASP A 82 10.07 9.22 6.63
CA ASP A 82 8.71 9.64 6.31
C ASP A 82 7.70 8.47 6.46
N LEU A 83 8.17 7.21 6.40
CA LEU A 83 7.36 6.01 6.62
C LEU A 83 6.94 5.84 8.10
N GLU A 84 7.76 6.31 9.03
CA GLU A 84 7.48 6.23 10.48
C GLU A 84 6.63 7.39 10.99
N ARG A 85 6.34 8.37 10.13
CA ARG A 85 5.50 9.51 10.49
C ARG A 85 4.08 9.04 10.82
N VAL A 86 3.63 9.41 12.02
CA VAL A 86 2.27 9.15 12.49
C VAL A 86 1.27 10.04 11.72
N ILE A 87 0.32 9.41 11.05
CA ILE A 87 -0.79 10.05 10.32
C ILE A 87 -2.00 10.25 11.23
N TRP A 88 -2.23 9.29 12.13
CA TRP A 88 -3.40 9.27 12.98
C TRP A 88 -3.05 8.86 14.40
N ARG A 89 -3.69 9.51 15.37
CA ARG A 89 -3.71 9.13 16.78
C ARG A 89 -5.15 9.18 17.28
N GLY A 90 -5.53 8.23 18.13
CA GLY A 90 -6.84 8.24 18.76
C GLY A 90 -7.03 7.09 19.73
N LYS A 91 -8.18 7.08 20.41
CA LYS A 91 -8.53 6.00 21.33
C LYS A 91 -8.99 4.76 20.56
N CYS A 92 -8.80 3.59 21.15
CA CYS A 92 -9.34 2.31 20.71
C CYS A 92 -10.82 2.43 20.27
N ILE A 93 -11.21 1.62 19.29
CA ILE A 93 -12.58 1.60 18.78
C ILE A 93 -13.57 1.00 19.78
N ASN A 94 -13.11 0.04 20.59
CA ASN A 94 -13.89 -0.48 21.72
C ASN A 94 -13.97 0.57 22.82
N LYS A 95 -15.18 1.10 23.06
CA LYS A 95 -15.44 2.17 24.04
C LYS A 95 -15.07 1.81 25.49
N LYS A 96 -14.96 0.52 25.81
CA LYS A 96 -14.53 0.04 27.14
C LYS A 96 -13.00 0.03 27.28
N CYS A 97 -12.27 -0.03 26.16
CA CYS A 97 -10.82 0.08 26.11
C CYS A 97 -10.43 1.56 25.94
N ARG A 98 -9.59 2.09 26.83
CA ARG A 98 -9.15 3.49 26.76
C ARG A 98 -7.80 3.68 26.09
N GLU A 99 -7.22 2.60 25.56
CA GLU A 99 -5.86 2.68 25.03
C GLU A 99 -5.73 3.56 23.81
N SER A 100 -4.66 4.34 23.83
CA SER A 100 -4.28 5.18 22.71
C SER A 100 -3.61 4.36 21.63
N GLN A 101 -4.03 4.59 20.40
CA GLN A 101 -3.56 3.95 19.19
C GLN A 101 -2.91 4.99 18.29
N ALA A 102 -1.99 4.55 17.45
CA ALA A 102 -1.36 5.37 16.43
C ALA A 102 -1.19 4.56 15.15
N ALA A 103 -1.23 5.25 14.00
CA ALA A 103 -0.97 4.65 12.70
C ALA A 103 0.08 5.47 11.95
N THR A 104 1.14 4.81 11.50
CA THR A 104 2.19 5.41 10.67
C THR A 104 1.86 5.31 9.18
N VAL A 105 2.59 6.04 8.34
CA VAL A 105 2.51 5.86 6.88
C VAL A 105 2.77 4.40 6.49
N ARG A 106 3.79 3.76 7.08
CA ARG A 106 4.12 2.35 6.81
C ARG A 106 2.93 1.43 7.03
N MET A 107 2.30 1.51 8.20
CA MET A 107 1.13 0.67 8.52
C MET A 107 0.00 0.91 7.52
N LEU A 108 -0.27 2.17 7.19
CA LEU A 108 -1.41 2.55 6.36
C LEU A 108 -1.21 2.25 4.87
N LEU A 109 0.02 2.09 4.39
CA LEU A 109 0.28 1.63 3.02
C LEU A 109 -0.26 0.23 2.77
N ASP A 110 -0.24 -0.62 3.80
CA ASP A 110 -0.70 -2.01 3.73
C ASP A 110 -2.19 -2.16 4.11
N GLN A 111 -2.87 -1.07 4.44
CA GLN A 111 -4.30 -1.12 4.71
C GLN A 111 -5.07 -1.34 3.40
N PRO A 112 -5.97 -2.34 3.31
CA PRO A 112 -6.74 -2.57 2.10
C PRO A 112 -7.68 -1.39 1.86
N ASP A 113 -8.05 -1.18 0.60
CA ASP A 113 -8.92 -0.07 0.19
C ASP A 113 -10.42 -0.34 0.41
N ASN A 114 -10.81 -1.49 0.95
CA ASN A 114 -12.20 -1.80 1.27
C ASN A 114 -12.27 -2.48 2.64
N GLY A 115 -13.16 -2.00 3.52
CA GLY A 115 -13.42 -2.56 4.85
C GLY A 115 -14.64 -3.49 4.94
N ALA A 116 -15.07 -4.11 3.84
CA ALA A 116 -16.25 -5.01 3.80
C ALA A 116 -16.14 -6.21 4.76
N ASP A 117 -14.93 -6.58 5.13
CA ASP A 117 -14.63 -7.62 6.11
C ASP A 117 -15.08 -7.26 7.56
N HIS A 118 -15.55 -6.03 7.80
CA HIS A 118 -16.10 -5.60 9.10
C HIS A 118 -17.32 -6.42 9.55
N ILE A 119 -18.10 -6.97 8.63
CA ILE A 119 -19.35 -7.70 8.94
C ILE A 119 -19.04 -9.14 9.37
N LEU A 120 -18.37 -9.89 8.50
CA LEU A 120 -18.20 -11.34 8.67
C LEU A 120 -16.87 -11.72 9.32
N HIS A 121 -15.89 -10.80 9.32
CA HIS A 121 -14.52 -11.10 9.71
C HIS A 121 -13.95 -10.13 10.74
N LYS A 122 -14.79 -9.31 11.39
CA LYS A 122 -14.38 -8.41 12.47
C LYS A 122 -13.16 -7.54 12.10
N ALA A 123 -13.15 -7.01 10.86
CA ALA A 123 -12.08 -6.13 10.37
C ALA A 123 -10.68 -6.78 10.40
N LYS A 124 -10.56 -8.06 10.03
CA LYS A 124 -9.26 -8.77 9.93
C LYS A 124 -8.22 -8.04 9.07
N GLY A 125 -8.65 -7.34 8.01
CA GLY A 125 -7.80 -6.55 7.12
C GLY A 125 -7.34 -5.21 7.68
N ALA A 126 -7.90 -4.74 8.80
CA ALA A 126 -7.44 -3.51 9.43
C ALA A 126 -6.01 -3.64 10.00
N VAL A 127 -5.23 -2.59 9.82
CA VAL A 127 -3.79 -2.55 10.16
C VAL A 127 -3.50 -2.03 11.56
N VAL A 128 -4.46 -1.34 12.20
CA VAL A 128 -4.33 -0.90 13.59
C VAL A 128 -4.97 -1.94 14.49
N VAL A 129 -4.16 -2.57 15.34
CA VAL A 129 -4.59 -3.59 16.31
C VAL A 129 -4.31 -3.09 17.71
N CYS A 130 -5.34 -3.04 18.56
CA CYS A 130 -5.17 -2.65 19.95
C CYS A 130 -4.39 -3.72 20.72
N SER A 131 -3.27 -3.37 21.34
CA SER A 131 -2.42 -4.33 22.09
C SER A 131 -3.07 -4.90 23.35
N VAL A 132 -4.17 -4.31 23.84
CA VAL A 132 -4.82 -4.72 25.10
C VAL A 132 -6.06 -5.58 24.87
N CYS A 133 -6.90 -5.22 23.88
CA CYS A 133 -8.15 -5.94 23.62
C CYS A 133 -8.23 -6.55 22.23
N GLU A 134 -7.15 -6.47 21.45
CA GLU A 134 -6.99 -7.06 20.10
C GLU A 134 -7.98 -6.56 19.05
N GLU A 135 -8.82 -5.59 19.41
CA GLU A 135 -9.76 -4.94 18.50
C GLU A 135 -9.02 -4.24 17.38
N ARG A 136 -9.52 -4.45 16.16
CA ARG A 136 -8.93 -3.94 14.93
C ARG A 136 -9.71 -2.73 14.43
N MET A 137 -9.02 -1.76 13.86
CA MET A 137 -9.65 -0.57 13.31
C MET A 137 -8.97 -0.09 12.04
N TYR A 138 -9.80 0.31 11.08
CA TYR A 138 -9.34 1.02 9.90
C TYR A 138 -9.07 2.48 10.25
N VAL A 139 -8.13 3.10 9.56
CA VAL A 139 -8.02 4.57 9.49
C VAL A 139 -8.49 5.00 8.11
N THR A 140 -9.65 5.64 8.05
CA THR A 140 -10.34 5.99 6.82
C THR A 140 -10.14 7.46 6.47
N ARG A 141 -10.66 7.90 5.32
CA ARG A 141 -10.65 9.31 4.87
C ARG A 141 -9.25 9.92 4.73
N LEU A 142 -8.25 9.07 4.49
CA LEU A 142 -6.86 9.47 4.27
C LEU A 142 -6.74 10.37 3.02
N CYS A 143 -7.42 9.99 1.93
CA CYS A 143 -7.47 10.74 0.67
C CYS A 143 -8.20 12.09 0.75
N GLU A 144 -8.72 12.44 1.93
CA GLU A 144 -9.45 13.68 2.22
C GLU A 144 -8.72 14.55 3.26
N GLY A 145 -7.58 14.08 3.77
CA GLY A 145 -6.82 14.77 4.80
C GLY A 145 -7.51 14.80 6.17
N ARG A 146 -8.51 13.93 6.40
CA ARG A 146 -9.31 13.88 7.63
C ARG A 146 -9.31 12.47 8.22
N PRO A 147 -8.13 11.95 8.65
CA PRO A 147 -8.01 10.58 9.11
C PRO A 147 -8.90 10.31 10.32
N GLU A 148 -9.72 9.26 10.24
CA GLU A 148 -10.68 8.87 11.29
C GLU A 148 -10.63 7.36 11.51
N LYS A 149 -10.85 6.91 12.75
CA LYS A 149 -11.01 5.48 13.01
C LYS A 149 -12.37 5.00 12.52
N ASP A 150 -12.42 3.81 11.96
CA ASP A 150 -13.65 3.17 11.50
C ASP A 150 -13.62 1.66 11.72
N THR A 151 -14.79 1.04 11.78
CA THR A 151 -14.90 -0.43 11.81
C THR A 151 -14.60 -1.06 10.45
N GLY A 152 -14.58 -0.26 9.38
CA GLY A 152 -14.45 -0.69 7.98
C GLY A 152 -15.72 -0.41 7.18
N LYS A 153 -16.86 -0.19 7.85
CA LYS A 153 -18.16 0.07 7.21
C LYS A 153 -18.12 1.23 6.23
N PHE A 154 -17.45 2.32 6.60
CA PHE A 154 -17.38 3.53 5.78
C PHE A 154 -16.06 3.63 5.01
N HIS A 155 -15.39 2.50 4.78
CA HIS A 155 -14.11 2.42 4.09
C HIS A 155 -14.26 1.72 2.74
N HIS A 156 -14.22 2.50 1.67
CA HIS A 156 -14.05 1.97 0.31
C HIS A 156 -13.43 3.02 -0.62
N HIS A 157 -12.28 2.69 -1.20
CA HIS A 157 -11.65 3.40 -2.29
C HIS A 157 -11.78 2.57 -3.58
N CYS A 158 -12.58 3.07 -4.51
CA CYS A 158 -12.76 2.43 -5.81
C CYS A 158 -11.49 2.61 -6.63
N LYS A 159 -10.92 1.49 -7.11
CA LYS A 159 -9.70 1.43 -7.93
C LYS A 159 -9.98 1.44 -9.44
N ASP A 160 -11.24 1.27 -9.84
CA ASP A 160 -11.66 1.30 -11.25
C ASP A 160 -11.84 2.73 -11.77
N CYS A 161 -11.91 3.73 -10.87
CA CYS A 161 -11.86 5.13 -11.26
C CYS A 161 -10.44 5.55 -11.63
N GLY A 162 -10.30 6.41 -12.66
CA GLY A 162 -9.00 6.83 -13.18
C GLY A 162 -8.07 7.46 -12.14
N GLY A 163 -6.77 7.33 -12.38
CA GLY A 163 -5.70 7.77 -11.48
C GLY A 163 -5.71 6.99 -10.17
N LEU A 164 -5.58 7.70 -9.04
CA LEU A 164 -5.60 7.10 -7.70
C LEU A 164 -7.01 6.78 -7.19
N GLY A 165 -8.01 6.65 -8.08
CA GLY A 165 -9.37 6.22 -7.72
C GLY A 165 -10.21 7.28 -6.99
N ILE A 166 -11.33 6.86 -6.41
CA ILE A 166 -12.20 7.70 -5.59
C ILE A 166 -12.68 7.00 -4.31
N CYS A 167 -12.71 7.74 -3.21
CA CYS A 167 -13.33 7.27 -1.97
C CYS A 167 -14.85 7.34 -2.08
N THR A 168 -15.50 6.19 -1.98
CA THR A 168 -16.96 6.06 -2.05
C THR A 168 -17.60 6.02 -0.66
N ARG A 169 -16.77 5.96 0.41
CA ARG A 169 -17.15 6.00 1.84
C ARG A 169 -18.16 4.94 2.27
N ASN A 170 -18.27 3.84 1.52
CA ASN A 170 -19.17 2.76 1.85
C ASN A 170 -18.60 1.44 1.34
N ALA A 171 -18.32 0.52 2.26
CA ALA A 171 -17.76 -0.80 1.96
C ALA A 171 -18.61 -1.62 0.98
N THR A 172 -19.92 -1.34 0.90
CA THR A 172 -20.87 -2.02 0.02
C THR A 172 -21.12 -1.30 -1.30
N ASN A 173 -20.44 -0.18 -1.59
CA ASN A 173 -20.56 0.45 -2.89
C ASN A 173 -19.87 -0.38 -3.97
N ALA A 174 -20.49 -0.52 -5.14
CA ALA A 174 -19.88 -1.06 -6.35
C ALA A 174 -19.65 0.04 -7.39
N HIS A 175 -18.86 -0.25 -8.42
CA HIS A 175 -18.63 0.61 -9.59
C HIS A 175 -19.19 -0.07 -10.84
N CYS A 176 -20.11 0.58 -11.56
CA CYS A 176 -20.55 0.10 -12.86
C CYS A 176 -19.53 0.48 -13.94
N ARG A 177 -18.88 -0.50 -14.57
CA ARG A 177 -17.87 -0.23 -15.62
C ARG A 177 -18.44 0.36 -16.92
N TYR A 178 -19.76 0.30 -17.10
CA TYR A 178 -20.44 0.82 -18.29
C TYR A 178 -20.79 2.30 -18.17
N CYS A 179 -21.48 2.68 -17.09
CA CYS A 179 -21.89 4.08 -16.87
C CYS A 179 -20.98 4.84 -15.89
N HIS A 180 -19.96 4.18 -15.33
CA HIS A 180 -19.02 4.71 -14.35
C HIS A 180 -19.64 5.23 -13.04
N HIS A 181 -20.90 4.85 -12.78
CA HIS A 181 -21.62 5.24 -11.57
C HIS A 181 -21.33 4.29 -10.40
N HIS A 182 -21.30 4.84 -9.19
CA HIS A 182 -21.23 4.05 -7.95
C HIS A 182 -22.61 3.89 -7.34
N PHE A 183 -22.91 2.71 -6.82
CA PHE A 183 -24.19 2.42 -6.18
C PHE A 183 -23.99 1.43 -5.04
N ASP A 184 -24.83 1.54 -4.02
CA ASP A 184 -24.79 0.63 -2.86
C ASP A 184 -25.42 -0.71 -3.24
N THR A 185 -24.65 -1.79 -3.12
CA THR A 185 -25.14 -3.15 -3.39
C THR A 185 -25.85 -3.78 -2.20
N GLY A 186 -25.82 -3.12 -1.05
CA GLY A 186 -26.22 -3.69 0.23
C GLY A 186 -25.28 -4.80 0.70
N ILE A 187 -25.55 -5.32 1.90
CA ILE A 187 -24.73 -6.36 2.53
C ILE A 187 -24.71 -7.66 1.70
N PHE A 188 -25.81 -7.97 1.03
CA PHE A 188 -25.94 -9.19 0.21
C PHE A 188 -25.48 -9.01 -1.23
N GLN A 189 -24.98 -7.81 -1.59
CA GLN A 189 -24.47 -7.50 -2.92
C GLN A 189 -25.46 -7.77 -4.07
N THR A 190 -26.75 -7.55 -3.84
CA THR A 190 -27.82 -7.90 -4.78
C THR A 190 -28.32 -6.74 -5.63
N ALA A 191 -28.02 -5.50 -5.27
CA ALA A 191 -28.49 -4.35 -6.04
C ALA A 191 -27.82 -4.31 -7.41
N GLN A 192 -28.59 -3.89 -8.41
CA GLN A 192 -28.11 -3.73 -9.79
C GLN A 192 -28.05 -2.26 -10.17
N CYS A 193 -27.12 -1.93 -11.06
CA CYS A 193 -27.07 -0.60 -11.65
C CYS A 193 -28.31 -0.39 -12.53
N SER A 194 -28.82 0.85 -12.57
CA SER A 194 -29.98 1.23 -13.38
C SER A 194 -29.77 1.10 -14.89
N CYS A 195 -28.52 0.96 -15.35
CA CYS A 195 -28.19 0.78 -16.77
C CYS A 195 -28.45 -0.65 -17.31
N LYS A 196 -28.99 -1.56 -16.49
CA LYS A 196 -29.53 -2.89 -16.89
C LYS A 196 -28.60 -3.84 -17.67
N GLU A 197 -27.29 -3.71 -17.53
CA GLU A 197 -26.33 -4.75 -17.96
C GLU A 197 -25.50 -5.26 -16.78
N THR A 198 -25.07 -6.51 -16.91
CA THR A 198 -24.50 -7.39 -15.89
C THR A 198 -23.43 -6.68 -15.05
N VAL A 199 -23.72 -6.55 -13.76
CA VAL A 199 -22.85 -5.89 -12.78
C VAL A 199 -21.68 -6.81 -12.44
N VAL A 200 -20.46 -6.37 -12.74
CA VAL A 200 -19.27 -6.92 -12.06
C VAL A 200 -19.16 -6.19 -10.73
N VAL A 201 -19.49 -6.88 -9.63
CA VAL A 201 -19.23 -6.37 -8.28
C VAL A 201 -17.72 -6.32 -8.10
N CYS A 202 -17.14 -5.13 -8.27
CA CYS A 202 -15.71 -4.97 -8.08
C CYS A 202 -15.40 -4.97 -6.58
N CYS A 203 -14.46 -5.86 -6.22
CA CYS A 203 -14.10 -6.26 -4.85
C CYS A 203 -14.95 -7.41 -4.29
N SER A 204 -14.95 -8.55 -4.99
CA SER A 204 -15.08 -9.83 -4.32
C SER A 204 -13.99 -9.92 -3.26
N VAL A 205 -14.39 -10.14 -2.02
CA VAL A 205 -13.50 -10.63 -0.98
C VAL A 205 -12.97 -11.97 -1.51
N ALA A 206 -11.67 -12.04 -1.80
CA ALA A 206 -10.98 -13.30 -2.00
C ALA A 206 -10.82 -14.02 -0.65
#